data_AF-A0A1Q5ULE9-F1
#
_entry.id   AF-A0A1Q5ULE9-F1
#
_cell.length_a   1.000
_cell.length_b   1.000
_cell.length_c   1.000
_cell.angle_alpha   90.00
_cell.angle_beta   90.00
_cell.angle_gamma   90.00
#
_symmetry.space_group_name_H-M   'P 1'
#
loop_
_entity.id
_entity.type
_entity.pdbx_description
1 polymer ?
#
loop_
_entity_poly.entity_id
_entity_poly.type
_entity_poly.pdbx_seq_one_letter_code
_entity_poly.pdbx_strand_id
1 'polypeptide(L)'
;MLLASSELTRKTEDLQEGIQICRQAVQLTPNDHPDHQLRLNNLGVAYHVLYERTKKIDELKEAIRIFRESVQLTPRDHLNLEGRLNNEANLFGLLCRRTQKMDDIDEAIEDSRQSLKAISENHPEYPRWLDGLQQLLQLRYKQTGDTDSLEEAIRLARQAVRLAPKGHPDLDILQSNLDDVLQLDSSSRNAEITCGDKLLPPLGLKLSSSLAAGQLLSTLQPPAYLMSHDSYPELVETRDEAGECQFRFSYH
;
A
#
# COMPACT_ATOMS: atom_id res chain seq x y z
N MET A 1 -4.90 -32.31 12.06
CA MET A 1 -5.42 -31.60 10.88
C MET A 1 -6.86 -31.10 11.06
N LEU A 2 -7.81 -31.94 11.48
CA LEU A 2 -9.22 -31.53 11.69
C LEU A 2 -9.42 -30.46 12.78
N LEU A 3 -8.73 -30.58 13.93
CA LEU A 3 -8.83 -29.60 15.04
C LEU A 3 -8.30 -28.21 14.64
N ALA A 4 -7.16 -28.16 13.96
CA ALA A 4 -6.58 -26.91 13.46
C ALA A 4 -7.46 -26.23 12.39
N SER A 5 -8.12 -27.01 11.54
CA SER A 5 -9.08 -26.48 10.56
C SER A 5 -10.34 -25.93 11.23
N SER A 6 -10.91 -26.65 12.22
CA SER A 6 -12.08 -26.17 12.96
C SER A 6 -11.80 -24.94 13.81
N GLU A 7 -10.59 -24.82 14.37
CA GLU A 7 -10.16 -23.65 15.13
C GLU A 7 -9.94 -22.44 14.22
N LEU A 8 -9.39 -22.63 13.02
CA LEU A 8 -9.22 -21.56 12.03
C LEU A 8 -10.57 -21.06 11.51
N THR A 9 -11.53 -21.95 11.28
CA THR A 9 -12.90 -21.59 10.89
C THR A 9 -13.58 -20.78 12.00
N ARG A 10 -13.54 -21.25 13.25
CA ARG A 10 -14.11 -20.52 14.39
C ARG A 10 -13.50 -19.14 14.57
N LYS A 11 -12.17 -19.02 14.51
CA LYS A 11 -11.49 -17.72 14.58
C LYS A 11 -11.88 -16.77 13.46
N THR A 12 -12.24 -17.30 12.28
CA THR A 12 -12.68 -16.50 11.13
C THR A 12 -14.12 -16.02 11.30
N GLU A 13 -15.00 -16.84 11.88
CA GLU A 13 -16.36 -16.47 12.26
C GLU A 13 -16.35 -15.36 13.33
N ASP A 14 -15.51 -15.51 14.37
CA ASP A 14 -15.32 -14.51 15.43
C ASP A 14 -14.84 -13.16 14.84
N LEU A 15 -13.93 -13.21 13.85
CA LEU A 15 -13.44 -12.03 13.14
C LEU A 15 -14.53 -11.36 12.30
N GLN A 16 -15.40 -12.13 11.65
CA GLN A 16 -16.52 -11.59 10.88
C GLN A 16 -17.55 -10.92 11.78
N GLU A 17 -17.80 -11.47 12.96
CA GLU A 17 -18.64 -10.84 13.98
C GLU A 17 -18.01 -9.53 14.48
N GLY A 18 -16.71 -9.53 14.77
CA GLY A 18 -15.97 -8.31 15.11
C GLY A 18 -16.04 -7.23 14.04
N ILE A 19 -15.91 -7.60 12.75
CA ILE A 19 -16.10 -6.68 11.63
C ILE A 19 -17.51 -6.09 11.64
N GLN A 20 -18.54 -6.90 11.89
CA GLN A 20 -19.92 -6.43 11.92
C GLN A 20 -20.14 -5.40 13.05
N ILE A 21 -19.54 -5.63 14.23
CA ILE A 21 -19.57 -4.69 15.35
C ILE A 21 -18.85 -3.38 14.97
N CYS A 22 -17.64 -3.47 14.39
CA CYS A 22 -16.91 -2.29 13.93
C CYS A 22 -17.71 -1.48 12.89
N ARG A 23 -18.41 -2.15 11.95
CA ARG A 23 -19.28 -1.47 10.98
C ARG A 23 -20.43 -0.73 11.65
N GLN A 24 -21.10 -1.36 12.61
CA GLN A 24 -22.17 -0.72 13.37
C GLN A 24 -21.64 0.48 14.16
N ALA A 25 -20.46 0.35 14.77
CA ALA A 25 -19.85 1.44 15.52
C ALA A 25 -19.53 2.65 14.61
N VAL A 26 -19.02 2.41 13.40
CA VAL A 26 -18.81 3.46 12.39
C VAL A 26 -20.13 4.12 12.00
N GLN A 27 -21.18 3.34 11.74
CA GLN A 27 -22.51 3.86 11.35
C GLN A 27 -23.18 4.71 12.44
N LEU A 28 -22.98 4.36 13.71
CA LEU A 28 -23.56 5.06 14.85
C LEU A 28 -22.76 6.30 15.28
N THR A 29 -21.52 6.43 14.82
CA THR A 29 -20.64 7.55 15.18
C THR A 29 -20.74 8.63 14.10
N PRO A 30 -21.19 9.86 14.42
CA PRO A 30 -21.19 10.96 13.47
C PRO A 30 -19.81 11.26 12.87
N ASN A 31 -19.75 11.71 11.61
CA ASN A 31 -18.47 11.93 10.91
C ASN A 31 -17.57 13.00 11.57
N ASP A 32 -18.17 13.96 12.28
CA ASP A 32 -17.48 15.02 13.01
C ASP A 32 -17.01 14.59 14.41
N HIS A 33 -17.36 13.38 14.84
CA HIS A 33 -16.92 12.84 16.11
C HIS A 33 -15.42 12.48 16.06
N PRO A 34 -14.62 12.84 17.08
CA PRO A 34 -13.18 12.56 17.12
C PRO A 34 -12.79 11.08 16.92
N ASP A 35 -13.66 10.17 17.36
CA ASP A 35 -13.42 8.72 17.25
C ASP A 35 -13.87 8.13 15.92
N HIS A 36 -14.58 8.86 15.07
CA HIS A 36 -15.13 8.31 13.82
C HIS A 36 -14.01 7.76 12.92
N GLN A 37 -12.95 8.53 12.74
CA GLN A 37 -11.82 8.13 11.91
C GLN A 37 -11.01 7.00 12.56
N LEU A 38 -10.97 6.91 13.89
CA LEU A 38 -10.34 5.79 14.61
C LEU A 38 -11.13 4.49 14.37
N ARG A 39 -12.46 4.55 14.44
CA ARG A 39 -13.34 3.42 14.15
C ARG A 39 -13.21 2.98 12.69
N LEU A 40 -13.12 3.91 11.74
CA LEU A 40 -12.82 3.60 10.33
C LEU A 40 -11.47 2.90 10.19
N ASN A 41 -10.40 3.40 10.82
CA ASN A 41 -9.09 2.76 10.77
C ASN A 41 -9.14 1.32 11.29
N ASN A 42 -9.79 1.10 12.43
CA ASN A 42 -9.91 -0.24 13.02
C ASN A 42 -10.71 -1.19 12.14
N LEU A 43 -11.77 -0.68 11.49
CA LEU A 43 -12.54 -1.45 10.51
C LEU A 43 -11.69 -1.82 9.29
N GLY A 44 -10.88 -0.90 8.77
CA GLY A 44 -9.96 -1.16 7.65
C GLY A 44 -8.93 -2.25 7.99
N VAL A 45 -8.34 -2.20 9.19
CA VAL A 45 -7.42 -3.26 9.65
C VAL A 45 -8.13 -4.60 9.78
N ALA A 46 -9.35 -4.64 10.32
CA ALA A 46 -10.10 -5.88 10.45
C ALA A 46 -10.37 -6.56 9.09
N TYR A 47 -10.70 -5.77 8.06
CA TYR A 47 -10.83 -6.29 6.70
C TYR A 47 -9.50 -6.77 6.10
N HIS A 48 -8.37 -6.10 6.40
CA HIS A 48 -7.05 -6.57 5.98
C HIS A 48 -6.70 -7.93 6.63
N VAL A 49 -6.95 -8.08 7.93
CA VAL A 49 -6.75 -9.35 8.63
C VAL A 49 -7.66 -10.44 8.05
N LEU A 50 -8.90 -10.10 7.69
CA LEU A 50 -9.80 -11.04 7.03
C LEU A 50 -9.24 -11.49 5.68
N TYR A 51 -8.76 -10.55 4.85
CA TYR A 51 -8.06 -10.85 3.61
C TYR A 51 -6.86 -11.78 3.85
N GLU A 52 -6.04 -11.55 4.89
CA GLU A 52 -4.89 -12.41 5.15
C GLU A 52 -5.29 -13.87 5.45
N ARG A 53 -6.48 -14.09 6.00
CA ARG A 53 -7.00 -15.44 6.30
C ARG A 53 -7.70 -16.10 5.12
N THR A 54 -8.49 -15.34 4.37
CA THR A 54 -9.34 -15.85 3.28
C THR A 54 -8.66 -15.81 1.92
N LYS A 55 -7.70 -14.89 1.76
CA LYS A 55 -7.06 -14.46 0.51
C LYS A 55 -8.05 -13.98 -0.57
N LYS A 56 -9.28 -13.59 -0.23
CA LYS A 56 -10.23 -13.09 -1.25
C LYS A 56 -10.03 -11.59 -1.47
N ILE A 57 -9.90 -11.22 -2.73
CA ILE A 57 -9.58 -9.85 -3.16
C ILE A 57 -10.64 -8.83 -2.72
N ASP A 58 -11.91 -9.23 -2.63
CA ASP A 58 -13.00 -8.32 -2.24
C ASP A 58 -12.80 -7.76 -0.82
N GLU A 59 -12.22 -8.54 0.09
CA GLU A 59 -11.94 -8.07 1.46
C GLU A 59 -10.76 -7.09 1.49
N LEU A 60 -9.77 -7.28 0.61
CA LEU A 60 -8.67 -6.34 0.43
C LEU A 60 -9.16 -5.02 -0.18
N LYS A 61 -10.04 -5.07 -1.18
CA LYS A 61 -10.66 -3.89 -1.79
C LYS A 61 -11.50 -3.11 -0.78
N GLU A 62 -12.24 -3.81 0.07
CA GLU A 62 -13.04 -3.17 1.11
C GLU A 62 -12.15 -2.50 2.18
N ALA A 63 -11.05 -3.14 2.58
CA ALA A 63 -10.06 -2.52 3.47
C ALA A 63 -9.50 -1.21 2.89
N ILE A 64 -9.12 -1.21 1.61
CA ILE A 64 -8.64 -0.02 0.89
C ILE A 64 -9.70 1.08 0.90
N ARG A 65 -10.95 0.75 0.54
CA ARG A 65 -12.08 1.70 0.54
C ARG A 65 -12.24 2.39 1.90
N ILE A 66 -12.14 1.63 2.98
CA ILE A 66 -12.30 2.14 4.35
C ILE A 66 -11.12 3.00 4.77
N PHE A 67 -9.88 2.62 4.45
CA PHE A 67 -8.71 3.46 4.74
C PHE A 67 -8.78 4.78 3.97
N ARG A 68 -9.19 4.75 2.71
CA ARG A 68 -9.43 5.95 1.91
C ARG A 68 -10.44 6.89 2.56
N GLU A 69 -11.58 6.35 3.02
CA GLU A 69 -12.59 7.12 3.74
C GLU A 69 -12.03 7.73 5.03
N SER A 70 -11.23 6.96 5.78
CA SER A 70 -10.55 7.42 6.98
C SER A 70 -9.60 8.59 6.69
N VAL A 71 -8.82 8.51 5.61
CA VAL A 71 -7.90 9.56 5.16
C VAL A 71 -8.65 10.84 4.79
N GLN A 72 -9.73 10.73 4.01
CA GLN A 72 -10.52 11.89 3.57
C GLN A 72 -11.17 12.66 4.74
N LEU A 73 -11.54 11.96 5.81
CA LEU A 73 -12.18 12.55 6.99
C LEU A 73 -11.19 13.03 8.05
N THR A 74 -9.89 12.79 7.86
CA THR A 74 -8.86 13.18 8.82
C THR A 74 -8.33 14.58 8.50
N PRO A 75 -8.35 15.52 9.47
CA PRO A 75 -7.75 16.83 9.27
C PRO A 75 -6.26 16.72 8.89
N ARG A 76 -5.79 17.62 8.04
CA ARG A 76 -4.43 17.60 7.47
C ARG A 76 -3.32 17.62 8.53
N ASP A 77 -3.58 18.24 9.68
CA ASP A 77 -2.62 18.41 10.77
C ASP A 77 -2.77 17.34 11.87
N HIS A 78 -3.60 16.32 11.65
CA HIS A 78 -3.89 15.31 12.65
C HIS A 78 -2.78 14.25 12.71
N LEU A 79 -2.27 13.97 13.91
CA LEU A 79 -1.15 13.07 14.16
C LEU A 79 -1.32 11.65 13.58
N ASN A 80 -2.56 11.16 13.51
CA ASN A 80 -2.87 9.82 12.99
C ASN A 80 -3.11 9.75 11.46
N LEU A 81 -3.02 10.86 10.73
CA LEU A 81 -3.18 10.87 9.26
C LEU A 81 -2.10 10.02 8.59
N GLU A 82 -0.88 10.08 9.11
CA GLU A 82 0.28 9.30 8.64
C GLU A 82 -0.01 7.80 8.62
N GLY A 83 -0.37 7.23 9.78
CA GLY A 83 -0.60 5.79 9.91
C GLY A 83 -1.72 5.30 8.98
N ARG A 84 -2.75 6.12 8.76
CA ARG A 84 -3.88 5.80 7.87
C ARG A 84 -3.46 5.75 6.40
N LEU A 85 -2.70 6.74 5.94
CA LEU A 85 -2.19 6.78 4.58
C LEU A 85 -1.16 5.66 4.32
N ASN A 86 -0.33 5.32 5.30
CA ASN A 86 0.61 4.21 5.18
C ASN A 86 -0.13 2.87 5.04
N ASN A 87 -1.20 2.67 5.80
CA ASN A 87 -2.05 1.48 5.66
C ASN A 87 -2.68 1.41 4.27
N GLU A 88 -3.22 2.52 3.77
CA GLU A 88 -3.80 2.60 2.42
C GLU A 88 -2.78 2.24 1.32
N ALA A 89 -1.60 2.88 1.33
CA ALA A 89 -0.56 2.63 0.34
C ALA A 89 -0.06 1.17 0.34
N ASN A 90 0.11 0.58 1.52
CA ASN A 90 0.52 -0.82 1.66
C ASN A 90 -0.50 -1.78 1.04
N LEU A 91 -1.79 -1.53 1.26
CA LEU A 91 -2.84 -2.37 0.69
C LEU A 91 -2.99 -2.19 -0.81
N PHE A 92 -2.82 -0.99 -1.35
CA PHE A 92 -2.78 -0.79 -2.80
C PHE A 92 -1.62 -1.54 -3.46
N GLY A 93 -0.41 -1.46 -2.89
CA GLY A 93 0.73 -2.23 -3.37
C GLY A 93 0.47 -3.75 -3.34
N LEU A 94 -0.20 -4.24 -2.29
CA LEU A 94 -0.62 -5.63 -2.19
C LEU A 94 -1.68 -6.01 -3.24
N LEU A 95 -2.70 -5.17 -3.44
CA LEU A 95 -3.75 -5.39 -4.41
C LEU A 95 -3.17 -5.50 -5.81
N CYS A 96 -2.33 -4.55 -6.22
CA CYS A 96 -1.75 -4.52 -7.55
C CYS A 96 -0.86 -5.75 -7.82
N ARG A 97 -0.08 -6.20 -6.82
CA ARG A 97 0.71 -7.44 -6.93
C ARG A 97 -0.16 -8.70 -7.07
N ARG A 98 -1.33 -8.71 -6.42
CA ARG A 98 -2.21 -9.88 -6.35
C ARG A 98 -3.14 -10.00 -7.54
N THR A 99 -3.67 -8.89 -8.04
CA THR A 99 -4.63 -8.90 -9.15
C THR A 99 -3.93 -8.80 -10.49
N GLN A 100 -2.79 -8.08 -10.56
CA GLN A 100 -2.12 -7.72 -11.82
C GLN A 100 -3.08 -7.11 -12.85
N LYS A 101 -4.16 -6.48 -12.36
CA LYS A 101 -5.16 -5.82 -13.19
C LYS A 101 -4.77 -4.36 -13.35
N MET A 102 -4.76 -3.90 -14.59
CA MET A 102 -4.46 -2.50 -14.90
C MET A 102 -5.46 -1.54 -14.24
N ASP A 103 -6.75 -1.89 -14.22
CA ASP A 103 -7.78 -1.05 -13.61
C ASP A 103 -7.51 -0.75 -12.12
N ASP A 104 -7.02 -1.74 -11.37
CA ASP A 104 -6.70 -1.58 -9.94
C ASP A 104 -5.47 -0.66 -9.74
N ILE A 105 -4.50 -0.69 -10.67
CA ILE A 105 -3.32 0.17 -10.65
C ILE A 105 -3.69 1.61 -11.01
N ASP A 106 -4.51 1.79 -12.04
CA ASP A 106 -4.98 3.10 -12.49
C ASP A 106 -5.83 3.79 -11.40
N GLU A 107 -6.69 3.03 -10.72
CA GLU A 107 -7.47 3.51 -9.57
C GLU A 107 -6.55 3.95 -8.41
N ALA A 108 -5.56 3.12 -8.05
CA ALA A 108 -4.60 3.44 -6.99
C ALA A 108 -3.77 4.70 -7.28
N ILE A 109 -3.40 4.92 -8.55
CA ILE A 109 -2.67 6.11 -8.99
C ILE A 109 -3.54 7.36 -8.86
N GLU A 110 -4.79 7.31 -9.30
CA GLU A 110 -5.70 8.44 -9.21
C GLU A 110 -5.99 8.80 -7.74
N ASP A 111 -6.20 7.80 -6.89
CA ASP A 111 -6.43 8.00 -5.47
C ASP A 111 -5.21 8.61 -4.77
N SER A 112 -4.01 8.08 -5.05
CA SER A 112 -2.76 8.63 -4.51
C SER A 112 -2.55 10.08 -4.94
N ARG A 113 -2.91 10.44 -6.18
CA ARG A 113 -2.89 11.83 -6.68
C ARG A 113 -3.89 12.72 -5.95
N GLN A 114 -5.10 12.23 -5.68
CA GLN A 114 -6.11 12.98 -4.92
C GLN A 114 -5.65 13.23 -3.48
N SER A 115 -5.09 12.22 -2.83
CA SER A 115 -4.52 12.34 -1.48
C SER A 115 -3.37 13.36 -1.45
N LEU A 116 -2.47 13.35 -2.43
CA LEU A 116 -1.39 14.35 -2.53
C LEU A 116 -1.90 15.78 -2.72
N LYS A 117 -3.00 15.99 -3.46
CA LYS A 117 -3.65 17.33 -3.58
C LYS A 117 -4.26 17.80 -2.25
N ALA A 118 -4.64 16.85 -1.40
CA ALA A 118 -5.26 17.13 -0.12
C ALA A 118 -4.23 17.40 0.99
N ILE A 119 -2.93 17.21 0.77
CA ILE A 119 -1.91 17.35 1.79
C ILE A 119 -0.96 18.51 1.46
N SER A 120 -0.48 19.22 2.48
CA SER A 120 0.51 20.29 2.28
C SER A 120 1.89 19.70 1.93
N GLU A 121 2.59 20.32 0.98
CA GLU A 121 3.97 19.95 0.64
C GLU A 121 4.95 20.10 1.81
N ASN A 122 4.62 20.93 2.81
CA ASN A 122 5.44 21.14 4.01
C ASN A 122 5.21 20.06 5.08
N HIS A 123 4.30 19.11 4.84
CA HIS A 123 4.04 18.04 5.78
C HIS A 123 5.29 17.12 5.88
N PRO A 124 5.75 16.74 7.09
CA PRO A 124 6.96 15.91 7.27
C PRO A 124 6.96 14.63 6.43
N GLU A 125 5.78 14.04 6.26
CA GLU A 125 5.55 12.79 5.52
C GLU A 125 5.21 12.95 4.04
N TYR A 126 5.19 14.19 3.51
CA TYR A 126 5.02 14.45 2.08
C TYR A 126 5.96 13.64 1.17
N PRO A 127 7.24 13.45 1.52
CA PRO A 127 8.15 12.55 0.81
C PRO A 127 7.65 11.11 0.68
N ARG A 128 7.06 10.53 1.74
CA ARG A 128 6.60 9.14 1.73
C ARG A 128 5.40 8.94 0.79
N TRP A 129 4.52 9.94 0.67
CA TRP A 129 3.39 9.86 -0.26
C TRP A 129 3.81 10.00 -1.72
N LEU A 130 4.79 10.86 -1.99
CA LEU A 130 5.39 10.95 -3.33
C LEU A 130 6.03 9.61 -3.73
N ASP A 131 6.70 8.95 -2.79
CA ASP A 131 7.29 7.62 -3.00
C ASP A 131 6.22 6.54 -3.26
N GLY A 132 5.13 6.54 -2.49
CA GLY A 132 4.00 5.62 -2.73
C GLY A 132 3.41 5.75 -4.13
N LEU A 133 3.12 6.98 -4.59
CA LEU A 133 2.63 7.23 -5.96
C LEU A 133 3.67 6.83 -7.01
N GLN A 134 4.94 7.14 -6.77
CA GLN A 134 6.04 6.77 -7.66
C GLN A 134 6.12 5.24 -7.86
N GLN A 135 5.99 4.45 -6.80
CA GLN A 135 6.03 2.99 -6.88
C GLN A 135 4.85 2.43 -7.72
N LEU A 136 3.65 3.01 -7.59
CA LEU A 136 2.50 2.63 -8.43
C LEU A 136 2.74 2.94 -9.91
N LEU A 137 3.32 4.09 -10.22
CA LEU A 137 3.70 4.47 -11.59
C LEU A 137 4.82 3.57 -12.15
N GLN A 138 5.80 3.19 -11.32
CA GLN A 138 6.83 2.23 -11.69
C GLN A 138 6.21 0.85 -12.01
N LEU A 139 5.22 0.41 -11.22
CA LEU A 139 4.50 -0.83 -11.46
C LEU A 139 3.72 -0.78 -12.77
N ARG A 140 3.03 0.33 -13.04
CA ARG A 140 2.34 0.57 -14.32
C ARG A 140 3.29 0.45 -15.50
N TYR A 141 4.43 1.14 -15.45
CA TYR A 141 5.47 1.04 -16.48
C TYR A 141 5.94 -0.41 -16.69
N LYS A 142 6.20 -1.16 -15.61
CA LYS A 142 6.63 -2.57 -15.71
C LYS A 142 5.59 -3.46 -16.42
N GLN A 143 4.31 -3.10 -16.36
CA GLN A 143 3.23 -3.87 -17.00
C GLN A 143 2.91 -3.41 -18.43
N THR A 144 3.00 -2.11 -18.71
CA THR A 144 2.54 -1.54 -20.00
C THR A 144 3.67 -1.07 -20.90
N GLY A 145 4.85 -0.82 -20.35
CA GLY A 145 5.93 -0.09 -21.03
C GLY A 145 5.66 1.41 -21.17
N ASP A 146 4.65 1.97 -20.48
CA ASP A 146 4.28 3.39 -20.56
C ASP A 146 5.39 4.31 -20.00
N THR A 147 6.18 4.88 -20.90
CA THR A 147 7.31 5.75 -20.57
C THR A 147 6.88 7.00 -19.83
N ASP A 148 5.67 7.52 -20.04
CA ASP A 148 5.17 8.71 -19.34
C ASP A 148 5.02 8.42 -17.84
N SER A 149 4.53 7.22 -17.49
CA SER A 149 4.45 6.75 -16.12
C SER A 149 5.85 6.61 -15.50
N LEU A 150 6.84 6.10 -16.23
CA LEU A 150 8.22 6.00 -15.75
C LEU A 150 8.86 7.37 -15.51
N GLU A 151 8.67 8.31 -16.43
CA GLU A 151 9.18 9.68 -16.29
C GLU A 151 8.55 10.39 -15.09
N GLU A 152 7.25 10.22 -14.89
CA GLU A 152 6.56 10.75 -13.71
C GLU A 152 7.09 10.12 -12.42
N ALA A 153 7.27 8.80 -12.40
CA ALA A 153 7.86 8.08 -11.27
C ALA A 153 9.24 8.68 -10.89
N ILE A 154 10.12 8.92 -11.86
CA ILE A 154 11.44 9.53 -11.61
C ILE A 154 11.30 10.96 -11.05
N ARG A 155 10.39 11.77 -11.59
CA ARG A 155 10.15 13.13 -11.09
C ARG A 155 9.73 13.12 -9.61
N LEU A 156 8.81 12.22 -9.26
CA LEU A 156 8.27 12.09 -7.90
C LEU A 156 9.32 11.53 -6.93
N ALA A 157 10.07 10.48 -7.27
CA ALA A 157 11.15 9.98 -6.43
C ALA A 157 12.21 11.06 -6.14
N ARG A 158 12.61 11.83 -7.17
CA ARG A 158 13.53 12.95 -6.97
C ARG A 158 12.93 14.03 -6.08
N GLN A 159 11.63 14.29 -6.19
CA GLN A 159 10.95 15.24 -5.33
C GLN A 159 10.88 14.76 -3.88
N ALA A 160 10.60 13.48 -3.65
CA ALA A 160 10.58 12.86 -2.33
C ALA A 160 11.92 13.03 -1.61
N VAL A 161 13.02 12.66 -2.26
CA VAL A 161 14.38 12.81 -1.69
C VAL A 161 14.72 14.28 -1.42
N ARG A 162 14.32 15.22 -2.29
CA ARG A 162 14.58 16.65 -2.09
C ARG A 162 13.79 17.27 -0.94
N LEU A 163 12.53 16.84 -0.76
CA LEU A 163 11.64 17.39 0.26
C LEU A 163 11.81 16.71 1.62
N ALA A 164 12.50 15.56 1.68
CA ALA A 164 12.81 14.88 2.92
C ALA A 164 13.63 15.78 3.88
N PRO A 165 13.13 16.07 5.09
CA PRO A 165 13.87 16.84 6.07
C PRO A 165 15.16 16.13 6.46
N LYS A 166 16.14 16.91 6.93
CA LYS A 166 17.43 16.36 7.36
C LYS A 166 17.22 15.42 8.55
N GLY A 167 17.62 14.15 8.39
CA GLY A 167 17.39 13.10 9.39
C GLY A 167 16.01 12.43 9.28
N HIS A 168 15.32 12.58 8.15
CA HIS A 168 14.08 11.84 7.88
C HIS A 168 14.33 10.32 8.03
N PRO A 169 13.51 9.59 8.81
CA PRO A 169 13.73 8.17 9.11
C PRO A 169 13.92 7.30 7.87
N ASP A 170 13.20 7.62 6.79
CA ASP A 170 13.22 6.82 5.56
C ASP A 170 14.09 7.40 4.45
N LEU A 171 14.98 8.37 4.73
CA LEU A 171 15.77 9.00 3.67
C LEU A 171 16.56 7.96 2.84
N ASP A 172 17.11 6.94 3.49
CA ASP A 172 17.84 5.85 2.83
C ASP A 172 16.93 5.01 1.91
N ILE A 173 15.67 4.79 2.33
CA ILE A 173 14.68 4.05 1.54
C ILE A 173 14.27 4.88 0.32
N LEU A 174 13.99 6.17 0.51
CA LEU A 174 13.64 7.09 -0.58
C LEU A 174 14.77 7.17 -1.62
N GLN A 175 16.03 7.15 -1.17
CA GLN A 175 17.19 7.08 -2.05
C GLN A 175 17.27 5.75 -2.79
N SER A 176 17.09 4.61 -2.11
CA SER A 176 17.06 3.30 -2.75
C SER A 176 15.97 3.20 -3.83
N ASN A 177 14.77 3.69 -3.55
CA ASN A 177 13.65 3.68 -4.50
C ASN A 177 13.91 4.59 -5.71
N LEU A 178 14.58 5.74 -5.49
CA LEU A 178 15.06 6.60 -6.58
C LEU A 178 16.10 5.87 -7.45
N ASP A 179 17.05 5.18 -6.84
CA ASP A 179 18.06 4.42 -7.57
C ASP A 179 17.42 3.29 -8.40
N ASP A 180 16.46 2.56 -7.84
CA ASP A 180 15.71 1.51 -8.53
C ASP A 180 14.98 2.03 -9.78
N VAL A 181 14.30 3.18 -9.68
CA VAL A 181 13.57 3.75 -10.83
C VAL A 181 14.53 4.32 -11.88
N LEU A 182 15.67 4.87 -11.47
CA LEU A 182 16.71 5.33 -12.41
C LEU A 182 17.40 4.16 -13.12
N GLN A 183 17.65 3.06 -12.41
CA GLN A 183 18.19 1.84 -13.00
C GLN A 183 17.22 1.27 -14.05
N LEU A 184 15.91 1.32 -13.77
CA LEU A 184 14.88 0.87 -14.69
C LEU A 184 14.87 1.69 -16.00
N ASP A 185 14.99 3.01 -15.92
CA ASP A 185 15.12 3.91 -17.08
C ASP A 185 16.41 3.71 -17.87
N SER A 186 17.54 3.49 -17.18
CA SER A 186 18.79 3.17 -17.88
C SER A 186 18.69 1.85 -18.65
N SER A 187 17.99 0.86 -18.08
CA SER A 187 17.82 -0.47 -18.68
C SER A 187 16.90 -0.42 -19.90
N SER A 188 15.83 0.38 -19.84
CA SER A 188 14.89 0.53 -20.95
C SER A 188 15.55 1.23 -22.15
N ARG A 189 16.28 2.32 -21.93
CA ARG A 189 17.04 3.03 -22.97
C ARG A 189 18.09 2.14 -23.62
N ASN A 190 18.80 1.34 -22.83
CA ASN A 190 19.79 0.40 -23.35
C ASN A 190 19.12 -0.69 -24.23
N ALA A 191 17.93 -1.15 -23.87
CA ALA A 191 17.17 -2.11 -24.69
C ALA A 191 16.71 -1.48 -26.02
N GLU A 192 16.27 -0.23 -26.03
CA GLU A 192 15.91 0.51 -27.25
C GLU A 192 17.10 0.70 -28.18
N ILE A 193 18.27 1.08 -27.66
CA ILE A 193 19.50 1.23 -28.45
C ILE A 193 19.91 -0.12 -29.08
N THR A 194 19.83 -1.21 -28.32
CA THR A 194 20.18 -2.56 -28.81
C THR A 194 19.20 -3.06 -29.88
N CYS A 195 17.93 -2.65 -29.80
CA CYS A 195 16.91 -2.98 -30.80
C CYS A 195 17.01 -2.09 -32.05
N GLY A 196 17.50 -0.85 -31.91
CA GLY A 196 17.70 0.12 -32.98
C GLY A 196 18.65 -0.32 -34.11
N ASP A 197 19.53 -1.31 -33.86
CA ASP A 197 20.44 -1.88 -34.86
C ASP A 197 19.84 -3.05 -35.69
N LYS A 198 18.61 -3.49 -35.39
CA LYS A 198 17.90 -4.49 -36.21
C LYS A 198 16.41 -4.17 -36.31
N LEU A 199 16.01 -3.64 -37.47
CA LEU A 199 14.60 -3.48 -37.89
C LEU A 199 13.77 -4.75 -37.67
N LEU A 200 12.91 -4.77 -36.65
CA LEU A 200 11.75 -5.65 -36.52
C LEU A 200 10.58 -4.87 -35.88
N PRO A 201 9.31 -5.17 -36.24
CA PRO A 201 8.13 -4.37 -35.89
C PRO A 201 7.71 -4.54 -34.42
N PRO A 202 6.81 -3.68 -33.87
CA PRO A 202 6.62 -3.56 -32.43
C PRO A 202 5.90 -4.79 -31.89
N LEU A 203 6.64 -5.64 -31.19
CA LEU A 203 6.08 -6.70 -30.37
C LEU A 203 5.94 -6.15 -28.96
N GLY A 204 4.69 -5.92 -28.54
CA GLY A 204 4.36 -5.82 -27.12
C GLY A 204 5.02 -6.98 -26.38
N LEU A 205 5.73 -6.65 -25.31
CA LEU A 205 6.50 -7.57 -24.48
C LEU A 205 5.58 -8.64 -23.86
N LYS A 206 5.25 -9.67 -24.63
CA LYS A 206 4.97 -10.98 -24.07
C LYS A 206 6.32 -11.55 -23.66
N LEU A 207 6.63 -11.48 -22.37
CA LEU A 207 7.75 -12.20 -21.76
C LEU A 207 7.57 -13.70 -21.99
N SER A 208 8.11 -14.23 -23.09
CA SER A 208 8.31 -15.66 -23.30
C SER A 208 9.81 -15.96 -23.31
N SER A 209 10.38 -16.21 -22.14
CA SER A 209 11.35 -17.29 -21.94
C SER A 209 11.67 -17.42 -20.45
N SER A 210 11.41 -18.62 -19.96
CA SER A 210 11.28 -19.02 -18.56
C SER A 210 12.62 -19.25 -17.84
N LEU A 211 13.63 -18.41 -18.05
CA LEU A 211 14.91 -18.58 -17.34
C LEU A 211 15.44 -17.29 -16.69
N ALA A 212 15.13 -16.10 -17.22
CA ALA A 212 15.58 -14.83 -16.63
C ALA A 212 14.62 -14.26 -15.56
N ALA A 213 13.31 -14.53 -15.67
CA ALA A 213 12.32 -14.05 -14.70
C ALA A 213 12.48 -14.71 -13.31
N GLY A 214 12.97 -15.95 -13.26
CA GLY A 214 13.19 -16.67 -12.01
C GLY A 214 14.38 -16.15 -11.19
N GLN A 215 15.37 -15.52 -11.84
CA GLN A 215 16.57 -15.01 -11.18
C GLN A 215 16.48 -13.53 -10.76
N LEU A 216 15.66 -12.71 -11.45
CA LEU A 216 15.40 -11.33 -11.05
C LEU A 216 14.35 -11.20 -9.94
N LEU A 217 13.40 -12.13 -9.86
CA LEU A 217 12.41 -12.17 -8.78
C LEU A 217 12.99 -12.76 -7.47
N SER A 218 14.11 -13.49 -7.53
CA SER A 218 14.80 -14.02 -6.34
C SER A 218 15.78 -13.04 -5.70
N THR A 219 16.11 -11.92 -6.37
CA THR A 219 17.06 -10.90 -5.87
C THR A 219 16.38 -9.66 -5.31
N LEU A 220 15.05 -9.54 -5.43
CA LEU A 220 14.29 -8.50 -4.76
C LEU A 220 14.11 -8.91 -3.28
N GLN A 221 15.15 -8.68 -2.48
CA GLN A 221 14.97 -8.59 -1.05
C GLN A 221 13.97 -7.46 -0.77
N PRO A 222 12.98 -7.65 0.09
CA PRO A 222 12.10 -6.57 0.50
C PRO A 222 12.95 -5.41 1.05
N PRO A 223 12.66 -4.13 0.78
CA PRO A 223 13.25 -3.03 1.54
C PRO A 223 13.17 -3.35 3.04
N ALA A 224 14.24 -3.07 3.79
CA ALA A 224 14.43 -3.58 5.16
C ALA A 224 13.29 -3.25 6.16
N TYR A 225 12.42 -2.29 5.83
CA TYR A 225 11.20 -1.98 6.59
C TYR A 225 10.05 -2.99 6.35
N LEU A 226 10.09 -3.78 5.28
CA LEU A 226 9.18 -4.89 4.99
C LEU A 226 9.62 -6.22 5.63
N MET A 227 10.80 -6.28 6.26
CA MET A 227 11.30 -7.47 6.97
C MET A 227 11.65 -7.22 8.45
N SER A 228 11.62 -5.98 8.94
CA SER A 228 11.79 -5.68 10.36
C SER A 228 10.43 -5.47 11.01
N HIS A 229 9.76 -6.59 11.29
CA HIS A 229 9.13 -6.90 12.56
C HIS A 229 8.24 -8.13 12.35
N ASP A 230 8.80 -9.30 12.66
CA ASP A 230 8.03 -10.50 13.07
C ASP A 230 7.21 -10.26 14.37
N SER A 231 6.98 -9.02 14.76
CA SER A 231 6.10 -8.56 15.83
C SER A 231 4.90 -7.87 15.19
N TYR A 232 4.06 -8.62 14.48
CA TYR A 232 2.73 -8.12 14.11
C TYR A 232 1.93 -7.93 15.40
N PRO A 233 1.23 -6.79 15.57
CA PRO A 233 0.51 -6.57 16.79
C PRO A 233 -0.65 -7.57 16.91
N GLU A 234 -0.73 -8.28 18.04
CA GLU A 234 -1.92 -9.05 18.36
C GLU A 234 -3.09 -8.08 18.55
N LEU A 235 -4.21 -8.38 17.90
CA LEU A 235 -5.48 -7.69 18.11
C LEU A 235 -6.01 -8.13 19.48
N VAL A 236 -5.75 -7.33 20.50
CA VAL A 236 -6.29 -7.59 21.85
C VAL A 236 -7.63 -6.86 21.96
N GLU A 237 -8.69 -7.63 22.12
CA GLU A 237 -9.99 -7.09 22.52
C GLU A 237 -9.91 -6.69 23.99
N THR A 238 -10.03 -5.40 24.26
CA THR A 238 -10.17 -4.86 25.61
C THR A 238 -11.52 -4.17 25.71
N ARG A 239 -12.16 -4.20 26.89
CA ARG A 239 -13.37 -3.44 27.15
C ARG A 239 -13.01 -2.28 28.07
N ASP A 240 -13.45 -1.08 27.72
CA ASP A 240 -13.27 0.07 28.61
C ASP A 240 -14.30 0.07 29.75
N GLU A 241 -14.19 1.04 30.66
CA GLU A 241 -15.06 1.17 31.83
C GLU A 241 -16.53 1.43 31.46
N ALA A 242 -16.81 1.86 30.23
CA ALA A 242 -18.16 2.02 29.68
C ALA A 242 -18.71 0.75 29.00
N GLY A 243 -17.87 -0.30 28.86
CA GLY A 243 -18.24 -1.55 28.22
C GLY A 243 -18.10 -1.54 26.70
N GLU A 244 -17.48 -0.51 26.11
CA GLU A 244 -17.17 -0.48 24.68
C GLU A 244 -15.95 -1.36 24.36
N CYS A 245 -16.06 -2.15 23.29
CA CYS A 245 -14.93 -2.93 22.78
C CYS A 245 -13.89 -2.00 22.14
N GLN A 246 -12.76 -1.86 22.83
CA GLN A 246 -11.54 -1.24 22.33
C GLN A 246 -10.60 -2.34 21.82
N PHE A 247 -10.40 -2.35 20.51
CA PHE A 247 -9.37 -3.17 19.89
C PHE A 247 -8.05 -2.41 19.98
N ARG A 248 -7.11 -2.92 20.79
CA ARG A 248 -5.76 -2.37 20.89
C ARG A 248 -4.76 -3.32 20.24
N PHE A 249 -3.89 -2.74 19.45
CA PHE A 249 -2.76 -3.43 18.83
C PHE A 249 -1.60 -3.42 19.82
N SER A 250 -1.23 -4.60 20.33
CA SER A 250 -0.10 -4.78 21.25
C SER A 250 1.13 -5.23 20.46
N TYR A 251 2.19 -4.42 20.45
CA TYR A 251 3.50 -4.83 19.95
C TYR A 251 4.26 -5.54 21.10
N HIS A 252 4.82 -6.72 20.83
CA HIS A 252 5.76 -7.40 21.73
C HIS A 252 7.21 -7.14 21.29
#